data_AF-A0AA86T4X1-F1
#
_entry.id   AF-A0AA86T4X1-F1
#
_cell.length_a   1.000
_cell.length_b   1.000
_cell.length_c   1.000
_cell.angle_alpha   90.00
_cell.angle_beta   90.00
_cell.angle_gamma   90.00
#
_symmetry.space_group_name_H-M   'P 1'
#
loop_
_entity.id
_entity.type
_entity.pdbx_description
1 polymer ?
#
loop_
_entity_poly.entity_id
_entity_poly.type
_entity_poly.pdbx_seq_one_letter_code
_entity_poly.pdbx_strand_id
1 'polypeptide(L)'
;MAIEDSSSPNGLRLVIEDYPYAVDGLEIWNAIKTWVQDYVSLYYGTDDAVEEDRELKAWWKEVIEKGHADLKDESWWPKLQTRQELIQSCSTIIWIASALHAAVNFGQYPYGGYILNRPTLSRRLISEKGTPEYDEMVTNPQKAYLKTITPKYQTLINLSVIEILSRHTSDEVYLGQRDGSNWISNPKAVEGFKKFGKNLENIEKKISERNHDPNLRNRTGPAQLPYTVLLPTSETGLFSMVVKGRVVLMQKNVLETVTDAKELVSSAIKLMSSSVEYDITKSVFFKLISRTKSNHCSRDGAGKVGKETCLENNVSVLRSLGERREEFDIYFEWDAAEMGIPGAFYVKNLMNDEFFLASLTLEYPFPACHQNKDKNKIHFPYLPGNQTPGTLRKYREEELKSLRGDGTGQRQEWDRIYDYDVYNDLGFLDSDIQQDHPILGGPHYPYPRRVRTGRKLIHNPKNGSEYEEQGQNYVPRDEKFSHVKTSGFLEFGKKTLAAGVEPLLVSLYLKLTSNEFNSFEEVQKMYEGGITLPVSVTGPGTQNVLQFPPPRVIQESKFAWMTDEEFTREMIAGVNPCVIRLLKREDLAPRSNQDCHSNQASTITKEQLEINMGGITVDEVTIYTD
;
A
#
# COMPACT_ATOMS: atom_id res chain seq x y z
N MET A 1 13.53 19.20 -10.05
CA MET A 1 13.28 20.48 -9.23
C MET A 1 14.30 20.62 -8.12
N ALA A 2 15.61 20.16 -8.26
CA ALA A 2 16.75 20.36 -7.35
C ALA A 2 18.06 20.21 -8.15
N ILE A 3 19.11 20.78 -7.61
CA ILE A 3 20.43 20.64 -8.26
C ILE A 3 21.42 20.09 -7.22
N GLU A 4 22.39 19.29 -7.75
CA GLU A 4 23.40 18.73 -6.81
C GLU A 4 24.21 19.85 -6.15
N ASP A 5 24.36 19.66 -4.86
CA ASP A 5 25.12 20.65 -4.08
C ASP A 5 25.68 19.98 -2.82
N SER A 6 26.97 19.72 -2.93
CA SER A 6 27.61 18.93 -1.85
C SER A 6 27.64 19.70 -0.53
N SER A 7 27.47 21.06 -0.58
CA SER A 7 27.48 21.86 0.67
C SER A 7 26.10 21.83 1.35
N SER A 8 25.09 21.28 0.62
CA SER A 8 23.75 21.22 1.23
C SER A 8 23.62 19.93 2.05
N PRO A 9 22.83 19.91 3.21
CA PRO A 9 22.73 18.80 4.16
C PRO A 9 22.33 17.49 3.47
N ASN A 10 21.70 17.56 2.24
CA ASN A 10 21.29 16.30 1.58
C ASN A 10 21.93 16.17 0.20
N GLY A 11 22.92 17.06 0.04
CA GLY A 11 23.66 16.95 -1.23
C GLY A 11 22.88 17.53 -2.42
N LEU A 12 21.61 18.09 -1.96
CA LEU A 12 20.79 18.69 -3.03
C LEU A 12 20.31 20.08 -2.57
N ARG A 13 20.37 20.97 -3.55
CA ARG A 13 19.72 22.27 -3.29
C ARG A 13 18.42 22.37 -4.11
N LEU A 14 17.29 22.65 -3.36
CA LEU A 14 15.99 22.72 -4.06
C LEU A 14 15.82 24.07 -4.77
N VAL A 15 15.24 23.92 -5.99
CA VAL A 15 14.97 25.15 -6.76
C VAL A 15 13.84 25.93 -6.07
N ILE A 16 12.88 25.15 -5.53
CA ILE A 16 11.85 25.78 -4.65
C ILE A 16 12.17 25.42 -3.19
N GLU A 17 12.61 26.53 -2.52
CA GLU A 17 13.13 26.26 -1.15
C GLU A 17 12.02 25.71 -0.25
N ASP A 18 10.79 26.33 -0.41
CA ASP A 18 9.67 25.85 0.42
C ASP A 18 8.77 24.89 -0.38
N TYR A 19 9.39 23.81 -0.90
CA TYR A 19 8.70 22.69 -1.58
C TYR A 19 8.38 21.59 -0.55
N PRO A 20 7.14 21.68 0.11
CA PRO A 20 6.81 20.87 1.31
C PRO A 20 7.04 19.38 1.08
N TYR A 21 6.60 18.79 -0.11
CA TYR A 21 6.84 17.36 -0.37
C TYR A 21 8.34 17.03 -0.38
N ALA A 22 9.12 17.83 -1.06
CA ALA A 22 10.56 17.52 -1.21
C ALA A 22 11.32 17.77 0.09
N VAL A 23 11.01 18.91 0.77
CA VAL A 23 11.77 19.27 1.98
C VAL A 23 11.50 18.20 3.06
N ASP A 24 10.19 17.85 3.26
CA ASP A 24 9.88 16.81 4.28
C ASP A 24 10.32 15.43 3.79
N GLY A 25 10.13 15.17 2.55
CA GLY A 25 10.52 13.85 1.98
C GLY A 25 12.01 13.58 2.12
N LEU A 26 12.88 14.59 1.90
CA LEU A 26 14.33 14.36 1.96
C LEU A 26 14.76 13.99 3.39
N GLU A 27 14.06 14.53 4.40
CA GLU A 27 14.44 14.16 5.79
C GLU A 27 14.04 12.71 6.09
N ILE A 28 12.87 12.34 5.59
CA ILE A 28 12.45 10.94 5.82
C ILE A 28 13.36 10.00 5.02
N TRP A 29 13.68 10.38 3.73
CA TRP A 29 14.61 9.56 2.93
C TRP A 29 15.95 9.39 3.66
N ASN A 30 16.45 10.43 4.21
CA ASN A 30 17.75 10.31 4.91
C ASN A 30 17.64 9.40 6.13
N ALA A 31 16.53 9.55 6.86
CA ALA A 31 16.36 8.66 8.02
C ALA A 31 16.30 7.19 7.59
N ILE A 32 15.59 6.92 6.48
CA ILE A 32 15.53 5.53 5.97
C ILE A 32 16.92 5.06 5.54
N LYS A 33 17.57 5.92 4.76
CA LYS A 33 18.90 5.50 4.25
C LYS A 33 19.87 5.23 5.40
N THR A 34 19.84 6.09 6.42
CA THR A 34 20.74 5.89 7.57
C THR A 34 20.40 4.56 8.28
N TRP A 35 19.10 4.35 8.49
CA TRP A 35 18.74 3.08 9.13
C TRP A 35 19.20 1.87 8.29
N VAL A 36 18.98 1.90 7.02
CA VAL A 36 19.37 0.77 6.14
C VAL A 36 20.89 0.60 6.15
N GLN A 37 21.54 1.74 6.08
CA GLN A 37 23.02 1.65 6.10
C GLN A 37 23.50 0.96 7.38
N ASP A 38 22.97 1.41 8.54
CA ASP A 38 23.40 0.80 9.81
C ASP A 38 23.04 -0.69 9.86
N TYR A 39 21.86 -0.99 9.31
CA TYR A 39 21.41 -2.39 9.35
C TYR A 39 22.24 -3.27 8.41
N VAL A 40 22.45 -2.84 7.19
CA VAL A 40 23.22 -3.61 6.20
C VAL A 40 24.65 -3.82 6.69
N SER A 41 25.21 -2.82 7.38
CA SER A 41 26.61 -2.91 7.82
C SER A 41 26.77 -3.96 8.92
N LEU A 42 25.64 -4.30 9.55
CA LEU A 42 25.72 -5.35 10.59
C LEU A 42 25.92 -6.73 9.97
N TYR A 43 25.42 -6.84 8.73
CA TYR A 43 25.43 -8.22 8.19
C TYR A 43 26.36 -8.32 6.98
N TYR A 44 26.69 -7.24 6.40
CA TYR A 44 27.62 -7.27 5.26
C TYR A 44 28.78 -6.30 5.53
N GLY A 45 29.95 -6.97 5.96
CA GLY A 45 31.10 -6.13 6.36
C GLY A 45 31.90 -5.66 5.12
N THR A 46 31.70 -6.42 3.97
CA THR A 46 32.46 -6.03 2.75
C THR A 46 31.56 -6.24 1.53
N ASP A 47 32.03 -5.61 0.41
CA ASP A 47 31.30 -5.83 -0.86
C ASP A 47 31.31 -7.31 -1.27
N ASP A 48 32.42 -8.00 -0.87
CA ASP A 48 32.50 -9.43 -1.23
C ASP A 48 31.38 -10.23 -0.56
N ALA A 49 31.04 -9.77 0.67
CA ALA A 49 29.97 -10.50 1.36
C ALA A 49 28.63 -10.36 0.61
N VAL A 50 28.40 -9.22 -0.02
CA VAL A 50 27.16 -9.04 -0.82
C VAL A 50 27.23 -9.91 -2.08
N GLU A 51 28.37 -9.94 -2.66
CA GLU A 51 28.52 -10.68 -3.93
C GLU A 51 28.40 -12.19 -3.70
N GLU A 52 28.78 -12.61 -2.57
CA GLU A 52 28.83 -14.07 -2.34
C GLU A 52 27.47 -14.56 -1.83
N ASP A 53 26.55 -13.56 -1.59
CA ASP A 53 25.25 -14.01 -1.07
C ASP A 53 24.34 -14.48 -2.21
N ARG A 54 24.12 -15.78 -2.31
CA ARG A 54 23.44 -16.37 -3.49
C ARG A 54 21.93 -16.08 -3.43
N GLU A 55 21.41 -16.00 -2.21
CA GLU A 55 19.96 -15.71 -2.11
C GLU A 55 19.66 -14.26 -2.52
N LEU A 56 20.52 -13.36 -2.02
CA LEU A 56 20.32 -11.96 -2.41
C LEU A 56 20.44 -11.80 -3.94
N LYS A 57 21.30 -12.49 -4.58
CA LYS A 57 21.46 -12.38 -6.05
C LYS A 57 20.26 -12.99 -6.77
N ALA A 58 19.90 -14.10 -6.22
CA ALA A 58 18.74 -14.75 -6.87
C ALA A 58 17.49 -13.88 -6.73
N TRP A 59 17.32 -13.34 -5.52
CA TRP A 59 16.17 -12.44 -5.30
C TRP A 59 16.20 -11.26 -6.28
N TRP A 60 17.32 -10.56 -6.39
CA TRP A 60 17.38 -9.36 -7.26
C TRP A 60 17.24 -9.75 -8.73
N LYS A 61 17.80 -10.88 -9.08
CA LYS A 61 17.63 -11.35 -10.48
C LYS A 61 16.14 -11.60 -10.78
N GLU A 62 15.45 -12.22 -9.85
CA GLU A 62 14.03 -12.52 -10.10
C GLU A 62 13.20 -11.23 -10.16
N VAL A 63 13.50 -10.27 -9.26
CA VAL A 63 12.79 -8.98 -9.30
C VAL A 63 12.91 -8.36 -10.70
N ILE A 64 14.02 -8.47 -11.36
CA ILE A 64 14.24 -7.76 -12.64
C ILE A 64 13.73 -8.62 -13.80
N GLU A 65 13.98 -9.92 -13.66
CA GLU A 65 13.77 -10.72 -14.89
C GLU A 65 12.34 -11.27 -14.90
N LYS A 66 11.76 -11.28 -13.71
CA LYS A 66 10.38 -11.81 -13.72
C LYS A 66 9.40 -10.73 -13.25
N GLY A 67 9.72 -10.09 -12.18
CA GLY A 67 8.79 -9.07 -11.64
C GLY A 67 8.63 -7.87 -12.58
N HIS A 68 9.82 -7.45 -13.09
CA HIS A 68 9.79 -6.29 -14.01
C HIS A 68 10.42 -6.70 -15.35
N ALA A 69 9.94 -7.79 -15.88
CA ALA A 69 10.63 -8.49 -16.99
C ALA A 69 10.65 -7.62 -18.25
N ASP A 70 9.71 -6.73 -18.33
CA ASP A 70 9.61 -5.96 -19.59
C ASP A 70 10.70 -4.87 -19.66
N LEU A 71 11.35 -4.67 -18.48
CA LEU A 71 12.41 -3.64 -18.49
C LEU A 71 13.75 -4.25 -18.04
N LYS A 72 13.86 -5.50 -18.20
CA LYS A 72 15.02 -6.21 -17.60
C LYS A 72 16.32 -5.79 -18.29
N ASP A 73 16.19 -5.20 -19.57
CA ASP A 73 17.45 -4.92 -20.30
C ASP A 73 17.83 -3.45 -20.14
N GLU A 74 17.12 -2.75 -19.24
CA GLU A 74 17.48 -1.32 -19.09
C GLU A 74 18.77 -1.18 -18.26
N SER A 75 19.58 -0.16 -18.67
CA SER A 75 20.96 -0.04 -18.11
C SER A 75 20.93 0.57 -16.71
N TRP A 76 19.73 1.02 -16.25
CA TRP A 76 19.76 1.77 -14.96
C TRP A 76 19.54 0.81 -13.79
N TRP A 77 19.38 -0.54 -14.10
CA TRP A 77 19.26 -1.48 -12.97
C TRP A 77 20.58 -1.59 -12.21
N PRO A 78 20.46 -1.47 -10.82
CA PRO A 78 21.68 -1.76 -10.07
C PRO A 78 22.08 -3.24 -10.15
N LYS A 79 23.36 -3.43 -10.10
CA LYS A 79 23.86 -4.83 -10.27
C LYS A 79 23.83 -5.57 -8.94
N LEU A 80 23.74 -4.82 -7.88
CA LEU A 80 23.71 -5.31 -6.48
C LEU A 80 24.96 -6.11 -6.15
N GLN A 81 26.14 -5.53 -6.43
CA GLN A 81 27.43 -6.23 -6.15
C GLN A 81 28.17 -5.54 -5.00
N THR A 82 27.68 -4.36 -4.64
CA THR A 82 28.39 -3.63 -3.56
C THR A 82 27.39 -3.32 -2.44
N ARG A 83 27.98 -2.94 -1.31
CA ARG A 83 27.12 -2.55 -0.16
C ARG A 83 26.31 -1.30 -0.49
N GLN A 84 26.99 -0.47 -1.14
CA GLN A 84 26.28 0.79 -1.46
C GLN A 84 25.08 0.53 -2.38
N GLU A 85 25.28 -0.39 -3.29
CA GLU A 85 24.14 -0.68 -4.19
C GLU A 85 23.00 -1.36 -3.42
N LEU A 86 23.36 -2.23 -2.46
CA LEU A 86 22.32 -2.87 -1.63
C LEU A 86 21.60 -1.84 -0.76
N ILE A 87 22.37 -0.92 -0.21
CA ILE A 87 21.77 0.13 0.63
C ILE A 87 20.84 1.02 -0.21
N GLN A 88 21.30 1.31 -1.33
CA GLN A 88 20.47 2.19 -2.19
C GLN A 88 19.19 1.45 -2.62
N SER A 89 19.33 0.23 -3.01
CA SER A 89 18.16 -0.50 -3.52
C SER A 89 17.15 -0.74 -2.40
N CYS A 90 17.61 -1.14 -1.19
CA CYS A 90 16.69 -1.35 -0.06
C CYS A 90 16.04 -0.03 0.38
N SER A 91 16.84 1.03 0.41
CA SER A 91 16.26 2.34 0.80
C SER A 91 15.19 2.78 -0.19
N THR A 92 15.43 2.52 -1.44
CA THR A 92 14.44 2.93 -2.47
C THR A 92 13.15 2.12 -2.31
N ILE A 93 13.30 0.85 -2.08
CA ILE A 93 12.10 0.01 -1.93
C ILE A 93 11.30 0.46 -0.69
N ILE A 94 12.01 0.70 0.41
CA ILE A 94 11.31 1.16 1.63
C ILE A 94 10.68 2.54 1.40
N TRP A 95 11.38 3.44 0.66
CA TRP A 95 10.82 4.79 0.39
C TRP A 95 9.52 4.67 -0.43
N ILE A 96 9.55 3.82 -1.47
CA ILE A 96 8.37 3.73 -2.37
C ILE A 96 7.20 3.13 -1.59
N ALA A 97 7.46 2.11 -0.74
CA ALA A 97 6.37 1.39 -0.05
C ALA A 97 5.84 2.21 1.13
N SER A 98 6.65 3.20 1.53
CA SER A 98 6.18 3.90 2.75
C SER A 98 5.89 5.37 2.43
N ALA A 99 6.90 6.21 2.37
CA ALA A 99 6.69 7.68 2.33
C ALA A 99 6.12 8.11 0.97
N LEU A 100 6.65 7.48 -0.17
CA LEU A 100 6.11 7.94 -1.47
C LEU A 100 4.63 7.55 -1.60
N HIS A 101 4.35 6.26 -1.25
CA HIS A 101 2.93 5.83 -1.33
C HIS A 101 2.04 6.71 -0.43
N ALA A 102 2.46 6.99 0.76
CA ALA A 102 1.67 7.85 1.65
C ALA A 102 1.44 9.24 1.04
N ALA A 103 2.48 9.79 0.44
CA ALA A 103 2.40 11.17 -0.10
C ALA A 103 1.38 11.25 -1.24
N VAL A 104 1.12 10.15 -1.92
CA VAL A 104 0.23 10.28 -3.09
C VAL A 104 -1.07 9.51 -2.83
N ASN A 105 -1.22 9.01 -1.61
CA ASN A 105 -2.42 8.17 -1.39
C ASN A 105 -3.34 8.86 -0.37
N PHE A 106 -2.81 9.32 0.74
CA PHE A 106 -3.70 9.67 1.86
C PHE A 106 -4.20 11.11 1.71
N GLY A 107 -3.75 11.76 0.62
CA GLY A 107 -4.29 13.10 0.33
C GLY A 107 -5.39 13.06 -0.73
N GLN A 108 -5.77 11.82 -1.18
CA GLN A 108 -6.74 11.73 -2.29
C GLN A 108 -8.08 12.37 -1.89
N TYR A 109 -8.67 12.01 -0.68
CA TYR A 109 -10.00 12.57 -0.37
C TYR A 109 -9.86 14.01 0.16
N PRO A 110 -8.85 14.25 1.02
CA PRO A 110 -8.77 15.62 1.54
C PRO A 110 -8.69 16.66 0.41
N TYR A 111 -8.03 16.36 -0.68
CA TYR A 111 -7.94 17.33 -1.81
C TYR A 111 -8.95 16.96 -2.90
N GLY A 112 -9.12 15.69 -3.20
CA GLY A 112 -9.86 15.23 -4.42
C GLY A 112 -11.33 14.95 -4.09
N GLY A 113 -11.63 15.07 -2.73
CA GLY A 113 -13.02 14.79 -2.34
C GLY A 113 -13.98 15.87 -2.85
N TYR A 114 -13.39 17.00 -3.35
CA TYR A 114 -14.16 18.04 -4.06
C TYR A 114 -13.87 17.98 -5.55
N ILE A 115 -14.88 17.40 -6.31
CA ILE A 115 -14.60 16.98 -7.70
C ILE A 115 -14.24 18.20 -8.55
N LEU A 116 -14.66 19.41 -8.10
CA LEU A 116 -14.30 20.62 -8.89
C LEU A 116 -12.80 20.95 -8.70
N ASN A 117 -12.25 20.53 -7.55
CA ASN A 117 -10.80 20.77 -7.30
C ASN A 117 -9.93 19.75 -8.04
N ARG A 118 -10.43 18.44 -8.15
CA ARG A 118 -9.61 17.42 -8.83
C ARG A 118 -10.50 16.55 -9.71
N PRO A 119 -10.81 17.13 -10.86
CA PRO A 119 -11.64 16.33 -11.77
C PRO A 119 -10.86 15.11 -12.33
N THR A 120 -11.54 14.01 -12.58
CA THR A 120 -10.81 12.77 -12.97
C THR A 120 -10.97 12.50 -14.46
N LEU A 121 -11.88 13.41 -15.03
CA LEU A 121 -12.11 13.25 -16.48
C LEU A 121 -12.31 14.63 -17.11
N SER A 122 -11.77 14.68 -18.36
CA SER A 122 -12.18 15.82 -19.20
C SER A 122 -12.93 15.32 -20.44
N ARG A 123 -14.17 15.98 -20.71
CA ARG A 123 -15.01 15.35 -21.74
C ARG A 123 -15.01 16.19 -23.02
N ARG A 124 -14.37 17.40 -22.88
CA ARG A 124 -14.28 18.17 -24.15
C ARG A 124 -13.05 19.07 -24.11
N LEU A 125 -12.54 19.45 -25.34
CA LEU A 125 -11.38 20.38 -25.44
C LEU A 125 -11.85 21.83 -25.25
N ILE A 126 -10.82 22.70 -25.12
CA ILE A 126 -11.20 24.13 -25.04
C ILE A 126 -11.89 24.55 -26.35
N SER A 127 -13.06 25.22 -26.12
CA SER A 127 -13.88 25.55 -27.31
C SER A 127 -13.26 26.70 -28.10
N GLU A 128 -13.45 26.67 -29.47
CA GLU A 128 -12.91 27.73 -30.36
C GLU A 128 -13.82 28.96 -30.35
N LYS A 129 -13.10 30.12 -30.46
CA LYS A 129 -13.90 31.37 -30.53
C LYS A 129 -14.90 31.31 -31.69
N GLY A 130 -16.20 31.75 -31.39
CA GLY A 130 -17.22 31.81 -32.46
C GLY A 130 -18.15 30.59 -32.41
N THR A 131 -17.86 29.57 -31.50
CA THR A 131 -18.77 28.41 -31.37
C THR A 131 -19.73 28.64 -30.20
N PRO A 132 -20.91 27.95 -30.30
CA PRO A 132 -21.86 28.09 -29.18
C PRO A 132 -21.22 27.69 -27.84
N GLU A 133 -20.39 26.70 -27.87
CA GLU A 133 -19.72 26.26 -26.62
C GLU A 133 -18.78 27.33 -26.06
N TYR A 134 -18.08 28.07 -27.03
CA TYR A 134 -17.24 29.20 -26.53
C TYR A 134 -18.12 30.28 -25.89
N ASP A 135 -19.32 30.57 -26.51
CA ASP A 135 -20.23 31.59 -25.92
C ASP A 135 -20.70 31.14 -24.53
N GLU A 136 -20.98 29.81 -24.34
CA GLU A 136 -21.35 29.29 -23.00
C GLU A 136 -20.22 29.52 -21.99
N MET A 137 -19.02 29.16 -22.43
CA MET A 137 -17.87 29.37 -21.51
C MET A 137 -17.78 30.83 -21.08
N VAL A 138 -18.08 31.83 -21.96
CA VAL A 138 -17.95 33.27 -21.61
C VAL A 138 -19.14 33.70 -20.76
N THR A 139 -20.32 33.17 -21.12
CA THR A 139 -21.53 33.71 -20.45
C THR A 139 -21.84 32.90 -19.19
N ASN A 140 -21.43 31.54 -19.23
CA ASN A 140 -21.66 30.68 -18.05
C ASN A 140 -20.47 29.72 -17.83
N PRO A 141 -19.47 30.24 -17.28
CA PRO A 141 -18.21 29.49 -17.15
C PRO A 141 -18.35 28.30 -16.20
N GLN A 142 -19.27 28.41 -15.23
CA GLN A 142 -19.46 27.25 -14.32
C GLN A 142 -20.08 26.06 -15.07
N LYS A 143 -21.10 26.44 -15.77
CA LYS A 143 -21.73 25.35 -16.55
C LYS A 143 -20.75 24.74 -17.56
N ALA A 144 -20.03 25.62 -18.23
CA ALA A 144 -19.04 25.09 -19.17
C ALA A 144 -18.01 24.20 -18.46
N TYR A 145 -17.58 24.66 -17.23
CA TYR A 145 -16.61 23.85 -16.46
C TYR A 145 -17.22 22.49 -16.08
N LEU A 146 -18.46 22.39 -15.64
CA LEU A 146 -19.09 21.12 -15.18
C LEU A 146 -19.33 20.20 -16.38
N LYS A 147 -19.56 20.78 -17.56
CA LYS A 147 -19.75 19.91 -18.74
C LYS A 147 -18.41 19.33 -19.22
N THR A 148 -17.37 20.04 -18.76
CA THR A 148 -16.05 19.59 -19.22
C THR A 148 -15.48 18.52 -18.29
N ILE A 149 -15.87 18.59 -17.02
CA ILE A 149 -15.13 17.71 -16.09
C ILE A 149 -16.01 16.49 -15.80
N THR A 150 -15.69 15.79 -14.72
CA THR A 150 -16.27 14.46 -14.42
C THR A 150 -17.79 14.58 -14.17
N PRO A 151 -18.58 13.74 -14.91
CA PRO A 151 -20.04 13.82 -14.70
C PRO A 151 -20.46 13.26 -13.34
N LYS A 152 -21.65 13.45 -13.03
CA LYS A 152 -22.18 13.24 -11.67
C LYS A 152 -22.05 11.78 -11.26
N TYR A 153 -22.32 10.94 -12.15
CA TYR A 153 -22.29 9.50 -11.81
C TYR A 153 -20.86 9.06 -11.45
N GLN A 154 -19.96 9.37 -12.30
CA GLN A 154 -18.57 8.94 -12.04
C GLN A 154 -18.00 9.66 -10.81
N THR A 155 -18.58 10.83 -10.56
CA THR A 155 -18.11 11.57 -9.35
C THR A 155 -18.50 10.80 -8.08
N LEU A 156 -19.70 10.25 -8.10
CA LEU A 156 -20.15 9.54 -6.89
C LEU A 156 -19.31 8.28 -6.67
N ILE A 157 -18.97 7.64 -7.75
CA ILE A 157 -18.13 6.43 -7.61
C ILE A 157 -16.71 6.81 -7.16
N ASN A 158 -16.27 7.84 -7.80
CA ASN A 158 -14.89 8.26 -7.47
C ASN A 158 -14.77 8.69 -6.00
N LEU A 159 -15.72 9.49 -5.55
CA LEU A 159 -15.61 10.02 -4.16
C LEU A 159 -15.73 8.87 -3.15
N SER A 160 -16.52 7.90 -3.52
CA SER A 160 -16.67 6.76 -2.59
C SER A 160 -15.36 5.96 -2.49
N VAL A 161 -14.73 5.80 -3.61
CA VAL A 161 -13.50 4.98 -3.61
C VAL A 161 -12.37 5.75 -2.92
N ILE A 162 -12.24 7.00 -3.21
CA ILE A 162 -11.04 7.69 -2.68
C ILE A 162 -11.25 8.02 -1.20
N GLU A 163 -12.50 8.03 -0.71
CA GLU A 163 -12.70 8.17 0.75
C GLU A 163 -12.19 6.93 1.48
N ILE A 164 -12.42 5.75 0.87
CA ILE A 164 -11.93 4.50 1.51
C ILE A 164 -10.40 4.44 1.45
N LEU A 165 -9.85 4.84 0.33
CA LEU A 165 -8.39 4.67 0.12
C LEU A 165 -7.61 5.68 0.95
N SER A 166 -8.32 6.72 1.52
CA SER A 166 -7.57 7.78 2.21
C SER A 166 -7.64 7.57 3.73
N ARG A 167 -8.14 6.41 4.15
CA ARG A 167 -8.29 6.25 5.62
C ARG A 167 -7.24 5.26 6.12
N HIS A 168 -6.95 5.57 7.38
CA HIS A 168 -6.03 4.62 8.04
C HIS A 168 -6.82 3.66 8.93
N THR A 169 -6.47 2.41 8.89
CA THR A 169 -7.16 1.46 9.79
C THR A 169 -6.51 1.48 11.18
N SER A 170 -7.27 1.08 12.21
CA SER A 170 -6.78 1.18 13.60
C SER A 170 -5.61 0.24 13.85
N ASP A 171 -5.55 -0.83 13.02
CA ASP A 171 -4.43 -1.75 13.29
C ASP A 171 -3.28 -1.52 12.29
N GLU A 172 -3.08 -0.26 11.74
CA GLU A 172 -1.98 0.07 10.82
C GLU A 172 -0.62 0.02 11.54
N VAL A 173 0.42 -0.48 10.84
CA VAL A 173 1.80 -0.39 11.37
C VAL A 173 2.55 0.68 10.57
N TYR A 174 2.93 1.76 11.34
CA TYR A 174 3.54 2.92 10.65
C TYR A 174 5.06 2.75 10.54
N LEU A 175 5.64 3.52 9.64
CA LEU A 175 7.11 3.51 9.51
C LEU A 175 7.79 3.78 10.87
N GLY A 176 8.74 2.87 11.14
CA GLY A 176 9.44 3.03 12.44
C GLY A 176 8.79 2.18 13.53
N GLN A 177 7.61 1.42 13.06
CA GLN A 177 6.97 0.49 14.00
C GLN A 177 7.02 -0.93 13.44
N ARG A 178 6.89 -1.88 14.32
CA ARG A 178 6.80 -3.29 13.89
C ARG A 178 5.71 -4.00 14.69
N ASP A 179 5.08 -5.03 14.03
CA ASP A 179 4.02 -5.80 14.71
C ASP A 179 4.65 -6.86 15.63
N GLY A 180 5.17 -6.33 16.84
CA GLY A 180 5.78 -7.24 17.83
C GLY A 180 7.23 -6.83 18.14
N SER A 181 7.61 -6.91 19.35
CA SER A 181 8.95 -6.42 19.80
C SER A 181 10.02 -7.48 19.56
N ASN A 182 9.59 -8.67 18.83
CA ASN A 182 10.60 -9.75 18.78
C ASN A 182 10.83 -10.19 17.32
N TRP A 183 11.04 -9.26 16.47
CA TRP A 183 11.17 -9.61 15.02
C TRP A 183 12.64 -9.91 14.69
N ILE A 184 13.57 -9.63 15.74
CA ILE A 184 14.97 -9.95 15.45
C ILE A 184 15.71 -10.12 16.79
N SER A 185 16.73 -11.14 16.74
CA SER A 185 17.40 -11.44 18.04
C SER A 185 18.67 -10.59 18.21
N ASN A 186 19.17 -10.02 17.06
CA ASN A 186 20.37 -9.18 17.16
C ASN A 186 20.08 -7.85 17.88
N PRO A 187 20.70 -7.64 19.08
CA PRO A 187 20.39 -6.47 19.91
C PRO A 187 20.82 -5.16 19.22
N LYS A 188 21.93 -5.24 18.43
CA LYS A 188 22.35 -4.01 17.72
C LYS A 188 21.31 -3.60 16.66
N ALA A 189 20.78 -4.62 16.00
CA ALA A 189 19.72 -4.29 15.00
C ALA A 189 18.48 -3.72 15.69
N VAL A 190 18.12 -4.22 16.86
CA VAL A 190 16.96 -3.70 17.61
C VAL A 190 17.24 -2.25 18.03
N GLU A 191 18.43 -2.06 18.57
CA GLU A 191 18.79 -0.68 18.96
C GLU A 191 18.78 0.27 17.76
N GLY A 192 19.40 -0.25 16.62
CA GLY A 192 19.38 0.60 15.40
C GLY A 192 17.95 0.96 14.98
N PHE A 193 17.02 0.05 15.11
CA PHE A 193 15.63 0.33 14.71
C PHE A 193 14.97 1.31 15.68
N LYS A 194 15.25 1.22 17.00
CA LYS A 194 14.73 2.21 17.97
C LYS A 194 15.22 3.62 17.65
N LYS A 195 16.53 3.67 17.33
CA LYS A 195 17.06 4.98 16.93
C LYS A 195 16.33 5.53 15.70
N PHE A 196 16.10 4.63 14.78
CA PHE A 196 15.35 5.05 13.58
C PHE A 196 13.97 5.61 13.97
N GLY A 197 13.21 4.94 14.81
CA GLY A 197 11.90 5.44 15.31
C GLY A 197 12.02 6.80 15.98
N LYS A 198 13.00 6.97 16.85
CA LYS A 198 13.20 8.28 17.52
C LYS A 198 13.50 9.39 16.52
N ASN A 199 14.36 9.02 15.54
CA ASN A 199 14.65 10.04 14.50
C ASN A 199 13.38 10.46 13.76
N LEU A 200 12.49 9.50 13.47
CA LEU A 200 11.24 9.85 12.76
C LEU A 200 10.35 10.71 13.65
N GLU A 201 10.35 10.50 14.97
CA GLU A 201 9.57 11.36 15.90
C GLU A 201 10.09 12.80 15.86
N ASN A 202 11.38 12.91 15.83
CA ASN A 202 11.94 14.27 15.75
C ASN A 202 11.56 14.96 14.42
N ILE A 203 11.65 14.13 13.36
CA ILE A 203 11.28 14.73 12.06
C ILE A 203 9.81 15.17 12.09
N GLU A 204 8.99 14.40 12.66
CA GLU A 204 7.57 14.79 12.77
C GLU A 204 7.44 16.15 13.48
N LYS A 205 8.14 16.32 14.62
CA LYS A 205 8.09 17.62 15.33
C LYS A 205 8.55 18.77 14.43
N LYS A 206 9.58 18.49 13.65
CA LYS A 206 10.08 19.57 12.77
C LYS A 206 9.06 19.92 11.70
N ILE A 207 8.44 18.85 11.12
CA ILE A 207 7.43 19.14 10.07
C ILE A 207 6.29 19.96 10.67
N SER A 208 5.91 19.56 11.89
CA SER A 208 4.82 20.32 12.53
C SER A 208 5.22 21.78 12.76
N GLU A 209 6.44 22.03 13.20
CA GLU A 209 6.92 23.43 13.37
C GLU A 209 6.91 24.19 12.04
N ARG A 210 7.32 23.51 10.95
CA ARG A 210 7.34 24.21 9.65
C ARG A 210 5.91 24.57 9.22
N ASN A 211 4.97 23.68 9.55
CA ASN A 211 3.58 23.95 9.14
C ASN A 211 3.01 25.17 9.87
N HIS A 212 3.67 25.53 11.05
CA HIS A 212 3.12 26.68 11.81
C HIS A 212 3.92 27.94 11.54
N ASP A 213 4.90 27.79 10.67
CA ASP A 213 5.73 28.98 10.37
C ASP A 213 5.05 29.84 9.28
N PRO A 214 4.73 31.11 9.61
CA PRO A 214 3.97 31.96 8.67
C PRO A 214 4.82 32.37 7.45
N ASN A 215 6.14 32.19 7.58
CA ASN A 215 7.00 32.54 6.43
C ASN A 215 7.06 31.42 5.40
N LEU A 216 6.52 30.26 5.73
CA LEU A 216 6.46 29.15 4.78
C LEU A 216 5.03 28.97 4.27
N ARG A 217 4.68 29.75 3.31
CA ARG A 217 3.25 29.92 2.94
C ARG A 217 2.77 28.73 2.11
N ASN A 218 3.79 27.95 1.43
CA ASN A 218 3.36 26.83 0.57
C ASN A 218 2.86 25.64 1.42
N ARG A 219 2.95 25.77 2.71
CA ARG A 219 2.61 24.60 3.56
C ARG A 219 1.11 24.58 3.86
N THR A 220 0.53 25.81 3.77
CA THR A 220 -0.89 25.83 4.16
C THR A 220 -1.73 26.37 3.00
N GLY A 221 -1.20 27.45 2.33
CA GLY A 221 -1.86 28.01 1.14
C GLY A 221 -3.21 28.65 1.50
N PRO A 222 -3.93 29.15 0.55
CA PRO A 222 -5.20 29.88 0.76
C PRO A 222 -6.32 28.96 1.28
N ALA A 223 -6.13 27.59 1.01
CA ALA A 223 -7.17 26.67 1.52
C ALA A 223 -6.96 26.39 3.01
N GLN A 224 -5.90 27.02 3.57
CA GLN A 224 -5.54 26.85 4.99
C GLN A 224 -5.48 25.37 5.37
N LEU A 225 -4.83 24.63 4.51
CA LEU A 225 -4.66 23.19 4.74
C LEU A 225 -3.16 22.87 4.89
N PRO A 226 -2.69 22.71 6.20
CA PRO A 226 -1.26 22.41 6.38
C PRO A 226 -0.87 21.07 5.74
N TYR A 227 0.37 20.98 5.23
CA TYR A 227 0.84 19.76 4.55
C TYR A 227 1.29 18.72 5.60
N THR A 228 0.45 17.60 5.79
CA THR A 228 0.74 16.68 6.90
C THR A 228 0.85 15.23 6.38
N VAL A 229 0.88 15.01 5.02
CA VAL A 229 0.77 13.63 4.48
C VAL A 229 2.06 12.87 4.74
N LEU A 230 3.17 13.60 5.20
CA LEU A 230 4.42 12.84 5.45
C LEU A 230 4.73 12.82 6.95
N LEU A 231 3.72 13.08 7.77
CA LEU A 231 3.93 12.88 9.21
C LEU A 231 4.02 11.38 9.51
N PRO A 232 5.09 10.86 10.19
CA PRO A 232 5.44 9.44 10.36
C PRO A 232 4.45 8.73 11.30
N THR A 233 3.69 9.43 12.21
CA THR A 233 2.78 8.70 13.10
C THR A 233 1.36 9.28 12.96
N SER A 234 0.41 8.30 13.19
CA SER A 234 -1.02 8.61 13.41
C SER A 234 -1.53 7.78 14.60
N GLU A 235 -2.22 8.50 15.72
CA GLU A 235 -2.45 7.91 17.06
C GLU A 235 -3.02 6.49 16.93
N THR A 236 -2.44 5.52 17.78
CA THR A 236 -2.66 4.64 18.94
C THR A 236 -1.68 3.46 18.86
N GLY A 237 -0.96 3.26 19.97
CA GLY A 237 -0.40 2.79 21.26
C GLY A 237 -0.24 1.27 21.30
N LEU A 238 1.01 0.74 21.62
CA LEU A 238 2.17 -0.02 22.08
C LEU A 238 1.77 -1.11 23.07
N PHE A 239 2.25 -2.43 22.68
CA PHE A 239 2.68 -3.80 23.04
C PHE A 239 3.37 -3.82 24.40
N SER A 240 3.43 -5.07 24.98
CA SER A 240 4.27 -6.27 25.13
C SER A 240 4.12 -6.84 26.54
N MET A 241 4.43 -8.16 26.75
CA MET A 241 4.96 -9.51 27.01
C MET A 241 5.18 -9.73 28.51
N VAL A 242 5.43 -11.28 29.08
CA VAL A 242 6.17 -12.56 29.00
C VAL A 242 5.79 -13.40 30.23
N VAL A 243 6.26 -15.22 30.29
CA VAL A 243 6.80 -16.54 29.90
C VAL A 243 6.20 -17.59 30.85
N LYS A 244 5.79 -19.04 30.22
CA LYS A 244 4.79 -19.96 29.69
C LYS A 244 4.64 -19.82 28.17
N GLY A 245 4.98 -21.17 27.24
CA GLY A 245 4.71 -20.88 25.80
C GLY A 245 3.28 -20.37 25.59
N ARG A 246 3.30 -19.40 25.29
CA ARG A 246 1.97 -18.78 25.11
C ARG A 246 1.64 -18.65 23.62
N VAL A 247 0.49 -19.38 23.38
CA VAL A 247 0.01 -19.25 21.99
C VAL A 247 -1.16 -18.25 21.95
N VAL A 248 -0.97 -17.25 21.07
CA VAL A 248 -2.09 -16.30 20.92
C VAL A 248 -2.75 -16.54 19.55
N LEU A 249 -4.17 -16.92 19.65
CA LEU A 249 -4.87 -17.15 18.37
C LEU A 249 -6.12 -16.27 18.31
N MET A 250 -6.57 -16.05 17.07
CA MET A 250 -7.83 -15.31 16.86
C MET A 250 -8.78 -16.19 16.06
N GLN A 251 -10.09 -16.49 16.75
CA GLN A 251 -11.05 -17.38 16.04
C GLN A 251 -11.89 -16.57 15.05
N LYS A 252 -12.21 -17.23 14.03
CA LYS A 252 -13.09 -16.60 13.02
C LYS A 252 -14.51 -16.41 13.59
N ASN A 253 -15.00 -15.20 14.08
CA ASN A 253 -16.39 -15.04 14.54
C ASN A 253 -17.38 -15.46 13.42
N VAL A 254 -18.23 -16.55 13.66
CA VAL A 254 -19.41 -17.08 12.93
C VAL A 254 -20.40 -15.94 12.66
N LEU A 255 -20.15 -14.64 12.99
CA LEU A 255 -21.22 -13.68 12.64
C LEU A 255 -20.88 -12.92 11.36
N GLU A 256 -20.24 -13.56 10.39
CA GLU A 256 -20.08 -12.68 9.19
C GLU A 256 -19.89 -13.54 7.95
N THR A 257 -20.33 -14.93 7.90
CA THR A 257 -20.36 -15.66 6.61
C THR A 257 -21.67 -15.36 5.88
N VAL A 258 -22.23 -14.11 5.80
CA VAL A 258 -23.32 -14.12 4.81
C VAL A 258 -23.01 -13.08 3.72
N THR A 259 -22.09 -13.32 2.88
CA THR A 259 -21.79 -12.45 1.72
C THR A 259 -22.64 -12.84 0.52
N ASP A 260 -23.85 -13.67 0.64
CA ASP A 260 -24.60 -13.95 -0.60
C ASP A 260 -26.01 -14.46 -0.24
N ALA A 261 -27.10 -13.64 -0.43
CA ALA A 261 -28.52 -14.00 -0.24
C ALA A 261 -28.82 -15.38 -0.84
N LYS A 262 -27.95 -16.07 -1.67
CA LYS A 262 -28.17 -17.44 -2.21
C LYS A 262 -27.49 -18.48 -1.32
N GLU A 263 -26.58 -18.07 -0.38
CA GLU A 263 -25.89 -18.96 0.58
C GLU A 263 -26.67 -19.04 1.90
N LEU A 264 -27.76 -18.17 2.08
CA LEU A 264 -28.61 -18.18 3.29
C LEU A 264 -29.51 -19.41 3.31
N VAL A 265 -29.67 -20.00 2.10
CA VAL A 265 -30.62 -21.14 2.15
C VAL A 265 -29.83 -22.45 2.21
N SER A 266 -28.45 -22.32 1.77
CA SER A 266 -27.61 -23.54 1.91
C SER A 266 -26.90 -23.58 3.26
N SER A 267 -26.64 -22.39 3.91
CA SER A 267 -26.04 -22.27 5.26
C SER A 267 -27.13 -22.49 6.32
N ALA A 268 -28.49 -22.29 5.90
CA ALA A 268 -29.55 -22.61 6.87
C ALA A 268 -29.81 -24.12 6.91
N ILE A 269 -29.25 -24.84 5.85
CA ILE A 269 -29.40 -26.30 5.84
C ILE A 269 -28.13 -26.95 6.40
N LYS A 270 -26.95 -26.18 6.60
CA LYS A 270 -25.74 -26.71 7.27
C LYS A 270 -25.80 -26.42 8.77
N LEU A 271 -26.71 -25.46 9.22
CA LEU A 271 -26.85 -25.16 10.66
C LEU A 271 -27.74 -26.22 11.33
N MET A 272 -28.16 -27.21 10.49
CA MET A 272 -29.00 -28.20 11.18
C MET A 272 -28.47 -29.61 10.91
N SER A 273 -27.10 -29.66 10.52
CA SER A 273 -26.70 -31.09 10.47
C SER A 273 -25.18 -31.19 10.59
N SER A 274 -24.58 -31.03 11.84
CA SER A 274 -23.53 -31.86 12.48
C SER A 274 -22.28 -31.03 12.74
N SER A 275 -22.19 -30.20 13.87
CA SER A 275 -20.80 -29.76 14.14
C SER A 275 -20.32 -30.34 15.47
N VAL A 276 -19.96 -31.62 15.56
CA VAL A 276 -19.00 -32.04 16.63
C VAL A 276 -18.04 -30.90 16.96
N GLU A 277 -18.35 -29.87 17.71
CA GLU A 277 -17.50 -28.77 18.23
C GLU A 277 -16.18 -29.32 18.80
N TYR A 278 -15.18 -29.59 17.86
CA TYR A 278 -13.85 -30.00 18.36
C TYR A 278 -13.28 -28.96 19.32
N ASP A 279 -13.02 -29.39 20.56
CA ASP A 279 -12.26 -28.62 21.57
C ASP A 279 -10.89 -28.20 21.01
N ILE A 280 -10.69 -26.78 20.75
CA ILE A 280 -9.47 -26.22 20.14
C ILE A 280 -8.23 -26.70 20.90
N THR A 281 -8.25 -26.96 22.23
CA THR A 281 -7.09 -27.40 23.00
C THR A 281 -6.74 -28.87 22.67
N LYS A 282 -7.70 -29.55 21.98
CA LYS A 282 -7.39 -30.96 21.62
C LYS A 282 -7.32 -31.12 20.10
N SER A 283 -7.41 -30.03 19.41
CA SER A 283 -7.53 -30.19 17.95
C SER A 283 -6.44 -29.38 17.24
N VAL A 284 -5.62 -28.59 18.04
CA VAL A 284 -4.51 -27.84 17.43
C VAL A 284 -3.20 -28.33 18.06
N PHE A 285 -2.25 -28.72 17.14
CA PHE A 285 -1.02 -29.34 17.68
C PHE A 285 0.21 -28.55 17.20
N PHE A 286 1.20 -28.50 18.11
CA PHE A 286 2.48 -27.85 17.76
C PHE A 286 3.63 -28.84 17.93
N LYS A 287 4.61 -28.74 17.03
CA LYS A 287 5.91 -29.42 17.23
C LYS A 287 7.07 -28.42 17.10
N LEU A 288 8.04 -28.55 18.09
CA LEU A 288 9.22 -27.65 17.97
C LEU A 288 10.29 -28.31 17.11
N ILE A 289 11.02 -27.42 16.43
CA ILE A 289 12.13 -27.91 15.58
C ILE A 289 13.44 -27.31 16.12
N SER A 290 14.46 -28.30 16.18
CA SER A 290 15.73 -27.86 16.79
C SER A 290 16.57 -27.08 15.78
N ARG A 291 17.19 -26.00 16.26
CA ARG A 291 18.12 -25.28 15.36
C ARG A 291 19.57 -25.70 15.64
N THR A 292 19.89 -26.46 16.67
CA THR A 292 21.31 -26.75 17.02
C THR A 292 21.57 -28.26 16.91
N LYS A 293 20.46 -29.12 16.81
CA LYS A 293 20.72 -30.57 16.78
C LYS A 293 19.95 -31.21 15.62
N SER A 294 20.67 -32.19 14.93
CA SER A 294 20.03 -32.86 13.77
C SER A 294 20.12 -34.38 13.94
N ASN A 295 19.06 -35.18 13.33
CA ASN A 295 18.99 -36.67 13.39
C ASN A 295 20.01 -37.30 12.44
N HIS A 296 20.78 -36.38 11.65
CA HIS A 296 21.73 -36.96 10.68
C HIS A 296 23.11 -36.31 10.87
N CYS A 297 24.33 -37.12 11.00
CA CYS A 297 25.74 -36.70 11.24
C CYS A 297 26.27 -35.90 10.05
N SER A 298 25.36 -35.48 9.02
CA SER A 298 25.89 -34.68 7.89
C SER A 298 25.62 -33.18 8.11
N ARG A 299 26.60 -32.34 7.81
CA ARG A 299 26.66 -30.87 7.87
C ARG A 299 25.42 -30.23 7.24
N ASP A 300 24.30 -31.12 6.70
CA ASP A 300 23.07 -30.59 6.11
C ASP A 300 21.85 -31.34 6.67
N GLY A 301 21.96 -31.86 7.90
CA GLY A 301 20.85 -32.71 8.41
C GLY A 301 19.76 -31.85 9.07
N ALA A 302 18.47 -32.07 8.63
CA ALA A 302 17.28 -31.34 9.15
C ALA A 302 17.20 -31.42 10.68
N GLY A 303 16.93 -30.23 11.33
CA GLY A 303 16.82 -30.18 12.81
C GLY A 303 15.87 -31.24 13.35
N LYS A 304 16.17 -31.76 14.51
CA LYS A 304 15.31 -32.76 15.18
C LYS A 304 13.93 -32.16 15.49
N VAL A 305 12.93 -32.95 15.32
CA VAL A 305 11.55 -32.47 15.54
C VAL A 305 11.01 -33.10 16.84
N GLY A 306 10.47 -32.21 17.69
CA GLY A 306 9.96 -32.64 19.01
C GLY A 306 8.60 -33.30 18.88
N LYS A 307 8.05 -33.74 19.95
CA LYS A 307 6.77 -34.49 19.92
C LYS A 307 5.59 -33.51 19.76
N GLU A 308 4.51 -34.07 19.26
CA GLU A 308 3.29 -33.24 19.11
C GLU A 308 2.71 -32.88 20.48
N THR A 309 2.43 -31.54 20.55
CA THR A 309 1.92 -31.07 21.86
C THR A 309 0.67 -30.21 21.62
N CYS A 310 -0.37 -30.41 22.49
CA CYS A 310 -1.65 -29.70 22.31
C CYS A 310 -1.75 -28.52 23.28
N LEU A 311 -2.69 -27.65 22.91
CA LEU A 311 -2.97 -26.50 23.80
C LEU A 311 -3.62 -26.97 25.10
N GLU A 312 -3.35 -26.39 26.18
CA GLU A 312 -3.92 -26.95 27.43
C GLU A 312 -4.95 -25.98 28.00
N ASN A 313 -4.48 -24.64 28.41
CA ASN A 313 -5.41 -23.81 29.22
C ASN A 313 -5.74 -22.50 28.48
N ASN A 314 -7.06 -22.18 28.34
CA ASN A 314 -7.39 -20.81 27.89
C ASN A 314 -7.12 -19.80 29.02
N VAL A 315 -6.02 -19.22 28.92
CA VAL A 315 -5.40 -18.41 30.00
C VAL A 315 -6.14 -17.08 30.12
N SER A 316 -6.68 -16.50 29.03
CA SER A 316 -7.35 -15.19 29.12
C SER A 316 -7.94 -14.83 27.76
N VAL A 317 -9.16 -14.15 27.76
CA VAL A 317 -9.75 -13.54 26.54
C VAL A 317 -9.60 -12.02 26.61
N LEU A 318 -8.59 -11.49 25.92
CA LEU A 318 -8.44 -10.02 25.90
C LEU A 318 -9.44 -9.39 24.91
N ARG A 319 -10.40 -8.52 25.51
CA ARG A 319 -11.38 -7.83 24.63
C ARG A 319 -10.89 -6.42 24.30
N SER A 320 -10.25 -6.31 23.19
CA SER A 320 -10.05 -4.89 22.81
C SER A 320 -10.93 -4.55 21.60
N LEU A 321 -11.70 -3.42 21.68
CA LEU A 321 -12.64 -2.71 20.79
C LEU A 321 -12.79 -3.42 19.45
N GLY A 322 -13.23 -4.84 19.59
CA GLY A 322 -13.86 -5.49 18.41
C GLY A 322 -13.12 -6.78 18.02
N GLU A 323 -11.97 -7.28 18.81
CA GLU A 323 -11.24 -8.53 18.48
C GLU A 323 -11.19 -9.42 19.72
N ARG A 324 -11.66 -10.82 19.44
CA ARG A 324 -11.51 -11.76 20.59
C ARG A 324 -10.19 -12.53 20.45
N ARG A 325 -9.13 -12.04 21.10
CA ARG A 325 -7.86 -12.80 21.14
C ARG A 325 -7.88 -13.78 22.32
N GLU A 326 -7.60 -15.12 21.88
CA GLU A 326 -7.54 -16.11 22.98
C GLU A 326 -6.10 -16.57 23.22
N GLU A 327 -5.86 -16.53 24.42
CA GLU A 327 -4.49 -16.93 24.80
C GLU A 327 -4.51 -18.32 25.44
N PHE A 328 -3.49 -19.19 24.90
CA PHE A 328 -3.44 -20.56 25.45
C PHE A 328 -2.03 -20.85 25.96
N ASP A 329 -2.12 -21.62 27.03
CA ASP A 329 -0.80 -22.14 27.46
C ASP A 329 -0.47 -23.44 26.72
N ILE A 330 0.82 -23.64 26.48
CA ILE A 330 1.27 -24.91 25.87
C ILE A 330 2.62 -25.28 26.49
N TYR A 331 2.69 -26.73 26.74
CA TYR A 331 3.93 -27.17 27.42
C TYR A 331 4.62 -28.23 26.55
N PHE A 332 5.87 -27.90 26.14
CA PHE A 332 6.60 -28.84 25.27
C PHE A 332 7.54 -29.70 26.14
N GLU A 333 7.45 -31.05 25.86
CA GLU A 333 8.54 -31.89 26.41
C GLU A 333 9.82 -31.75 25.56
N TRP A 334 10.79 -31.01 26.17
CA TRP A 334 11.98 -30.70 25.35
C TRP A 334 13.24 -30.89 26.20
N ASP A 335 14.02 -32.01 25.87
CA ASP A 335 15.29 -32.24 26.58
C ASP A 335 16.46 -31.49 25.90
N ALA A 336 16.86 -30.42 26.47
CA ALA A 336 17.83 -29.49 25.84
C ALA A 336 19.14 -30.21 25.52
N ALA A 337 19.47 -31.23 26.34
CA ALA A 337 20.73 -31.97 26.11
C ALA A 337 20.63 -32.86 24.86
N GLU A 338 19.44 -33.28 24.54
CA GLU A 338 19.26 -34.18 23.38
C GLU A 338 18.72 -33.43 22.17
N MET A 339 17.94 -32.36 22.43
CA MET A 339 17.16 -31.74 21.32
C MET A 339 17.71 -30.35 21.00
N GLY A 340 18.68 -29.88 21.86
CA GLY A 340 19.31 -28.56 21.62
C GLY A 340 18.31 -27.41 21.77
N ILE A 341 18.55 -26.26 20.90
CA ILE A 341 17.75 -25.02 21.07
C ILE A 341 16.67 -25.01 19.98
N PRO A 342 15.36 -24.73 20.43
CA PRO A 342 14.30 -24.67 19.39
C PRO A 342 14.45 -23.41 18.52
N GLY A 343 14.16 -23.57 17.24
CA GLY A 343 14.40 -22.41 16.32
C GLY A 343 13.26 -22.28 15.31
N ALA A 344 12.25 -23.32 15.31
CA ALA A 344 11.04 -23.30 14.43
C ALA A 344 9.99 -24.24 14.99
N PHE A 345 8.70 -24.12 14.38
CA PHE A 345 7.69 -25.06 14.89
C PHE A 345 6.66 -25.35 13.78
N TYR A 346 6.01 -26.57 13.92
CA TYR A 346 4.85 -26.90 13.08
C TYR A 346 3.55 -26.59 13.85
N VAL A 347 2.58 -26.18 13.01
CA VAL A 347 1.23 -26.08 13.63
C VAL A 347 0.24 -26.86 12.74
N LYS A 348 -0.52 -27.66 13.45
CA LYS A 348 -1.52 -28.45 12.73
C LYS A 348 -2.91 -28.18 13.33
N ASN A 349 -3.83 -27.80 12.41
CA ASN A 349 -5.20 -27.50 12.87
C ASN A 349 -6.18 -28.57 12.36
N LEU A 350 -6.83 -29.35 13.27
CA LEU A 350 -7.76 -30.41 12.84
C LEU A 350 -9.20 -29.93 12.96
N MET A 351 -9.30 -28.65 13.34
CA MET A 351 -10.68 -28.12 13.40
C MET A 351 -11.24 -27.87 11.99
N ASN A 352 -12.60 -27.84 11.96
CA ASN A 352 -13.22 -27.55 10.65
C ASN A 352 -13.07 -26.07 10.27
N ASP A 353 -12.87 -25.28 11.35
CA ASP A 353 -12.74 -23.83 11.08
C ASP A 353 -11.27 -23.40 11.16
N GLU A 354 -10.95 -22.35 10.23
CA GLU A 354 -9.58 -21.78 10.30
C GLU A 354 -9.47 -20.79 11.47
N PHE A 355 -8.11 -20.55 12.00
CA PHE A 355 -7.87 -19.48 12.99
C PHE A 355 -6.61 -18.71 12.60
N PHE A 356 -6.54 -17.44 13.07
CA PHE A 356 -5.31 -16.65 12.86
C PHE A 356 -4.34 -16.83 14.04
N LEU A 357 -3.08 -17.47 13.62
CA LEU A 357 -2.05 -17.63 14.67
C LEU A 357 -1.20 -16.36 14.78
N ALA A 358 -1.33 -15.64 15.87
CA ALA A 358 -0.63 -14.35 16.05
C ALA A 358 0.83 -14.58 16.49
N SER A 359 0.96 -15.51 17.52
CA SER A 359 2.36 -15.68 17.96
C SER A 359 2.47 -16.93 18.85
N LEU A 360 3.67 -17.58 18.87
CA LEU A 360 4.08 -18.55 19.91
C LEU A 360 5.34 -18.03 20.61
N THR A 361 5.12 -17.92 21.96
CA THR A 361 6.28 -17.39 22.73
C THR A 361 6.72 -18.46 23.76
N LEU A 362 8.11 -18.76 23.66
CA LEU A 362 8.60 -19.81 24.57
C LEU A 362 9.36 -19.15 25.74
N GLU A 363 8.99 -19.63 26.95
CA GLU A 363 9.79 -19.18 28.10
C GLU A 363 10.88 -20.20 28.42
N TYR A 364 12.19 -20.09 27.83
CA TYR A 364 13.24 -21.12 27.91
C TYR A 364 14.43 -20.58 28.71
N PRO A 365 14.98 -21.32 29.91
CA PRO A 365 16.07 -20.77 30.74
C PRO A 365 17.45 -21.06 30.13
N PHE A 366 18.33 -20.01 29.70
CA PHE A 366 19.76 -20.23 29.44
C PHE A 366 20.53 -20.27 30.76
N PRO A 367 21.65 -21.21 31.01
CA PRO A 367 22.66 -20.88 32.02
C PRO A 367 23.65 -19.82 31.51
N ALA A 368 23.58 -18.52 32.03
CA ALA A 368 24.41 -17.34 32.34
C ALA A 368 25.91 -17.66 32.24
N CYS A 369 26.47 -17.53 30.99
CA CYS A 369 27.83 -16.95 31.14
C CYS A 369 28.01 -15.81 30.15
N HIS A 370 27.61 -14.52 30.61
CA HIS A 370 28.14 -13.16 30.72
C HIS A 370 27.38 -12.22 29.77
N GLN A 371 26.26 -11.59 30.31
CA GLN A 371 25.86 -10.17 30.35
C GLN A 371 24.41 -10.04 29.85
N ASN A 372 23.45 -9.79 30.85
CA ASN A 372 22.40 -8.82 31.18
C ASN A 372 21.01 -9.45 30.93
N LYS A 373 20.34 -9.87 31.99
CA LYS A 373 19.02 -10.20 32.57
C LYS A 373 17.88 -9.50 31.82
N ASP A 374 17.75 -9.70 30.46
CA ASP A 374 16.43 -9.56 29.79
C ASP A 374 16.52 -10.16 28.39
N LYS A 375 16.38 -11.52 28.17
CA LYS A 375 15.86 -11.80 26.81
C LYS A 375 16.11 -13.27 26.47
N ASN A 376 15.17 -14.14 26.84
CA ASN A 376 15.21 -15.48 26.19
C ASN A 376 13.95 -15.70 25.35
N LYS A 377 13.96 -15.13 24.06
CA LYS A 377 12.87 -15.39 23.10
C LYS A 377 13.46 -15.80 21.74
N ILE A 378 13.17 -17.08 21.28
CA ILE A 378 13.62 -17.77 20.05
C ILE A 378 12.83 -17.23 18.86
N HIS A 379 13.52 -16.44 17.90
CA HIS A 379 12.97 -16.02 16.60
C HIS A 379 13.93 -16.42 15.48
N PHE A 380 13.26 -16.64 14.26
CA PHE A 380 13.80 -17.21 13.01
C PHE A 380 14.31 -16.10 12.10
N PRO A 381 14.94 -14.94 12.49
CA PRO A 381 15.23 -14.15 11.28
C PRO A 381 16.71 -14.26 10.88
N TYR A 382 16.93 -15.41 10.17
CA TYR A 382 18.32 -15.44 9.66
C TYR A 382 18.35 -14.94 8.21
N LEU A 383 19.22 -13.87 7.97
CA LEU A 383 19.47 -13.54 6.54
C LEU A 383 19.91 -14.79 5.75
N PRO A 384 19.50 -14.90 4.36
CA PRO A 384 19.84 -16.06 3.53
C PRO A 384 21.35 -16.28 3.45
N GLY A 385 21.82 -17.55 3.41
CA GLY A 385 23.24 -17.94 3.23
C GLY A 385 23.80 -18.57 4.52
N ASN A 386 25.12 -18.26 4.97
CA ASN A 386 25.78 -19.00 6.08
C ASN A 386 25.22 -18.55 7.43
N GLN A 387 24.13 -17.64 7.35
CA GLN A 387 23.66 -17.11 8.65
C GLN A 387 22.47 -17.92 9.16
N THR A 388 21.82 -18.69 8.14
CA THR A 388 20.78 -19.64 8.60
C THR A 388 21.44 -20.87 9.22
N PRO A 389 21.00 -21.15 10.50
CA PRO A 389 21.59 -22.37 11.07
C PRO A 389 21.43 -23.57 10.11
N GLY A 390 22.57 -24.34 9.95
CA GLY A 390 22.60 -25.50 9.01
C GLY A 390 21.38 -26.40 9.18
N THR A 391 20.86 -26.54 10.37
CA THR A 391 19.79 -27.53 10.64
C THR A 391 18.43 -26.99 10.17
N LEU A 392 18.34 -25.61 9.87
CA LEU A 392 17.03 -25.08 9.45
C LEU A 392 17.01 -24.78 7.95
N ARG A 393 18.09 -25.06 7.27
CA ARG A 393 18.22 -24.62 5.85
C ARG A 393 17.27 -25.41 4.97
N LYS A 394 17.18 -26.70 5.30
CA LYS A 394 16.27 -27.52 4.46
C LYS A 394 14.82 -27.08 4.65
N TYR A 395 14.42 -26.83 5.89
CA TYR A 395 13.02 -26.36 6.13
C TYR A 395 12.77 -25.00 5.47
N ARG A 396 13.68 -24.18 5.59
CA ARG A 396 13.53 -22.87 4.92
C ARG A 396 13.36 -23.03 3.41
N GLU A 397 14.20 -23.93 2.73
CA GLU A 397 14.10 -24.11 1.26
C GLU A 397 12.75 -24.75 0.88
N GLU A 398 12.33 -25.68 1.69
CA GLU A 398 11.03 -26.33 1.36
C GLU A 398 9.87 -25.34 1.51
N GLU A 399 9.95 -24.54 2.59
CA GLU A 399 8.92 -23.51 2.74
C GLU A 399 8.90 -22.53 1.56
N LEU A 400 10.06 -22.10 1.05
CA LEU A 400 10.10 -21.18 -0.11
C LEU A 400 9.53 -21.86 -1.35
N LYS A 401 9.86 -23.18 -1.52
CA LYS A 401 9.31 -23.89 -2.69
C LYS A 401 7.78 -23.97 -2.60
N SER A 402 7.32 -24.26 -1.40
CA SER A 402 5.86 -24.31 -1.22
C SER A 402 5.21 -22.96 -1.52
N LEU A 403 5.83 -21.82 -1.07
CA LEU A 403 5.25 -20.49 -1.32
C LEU A 403 5.31 -20.11 -2.80
N ARG A 404 6.24 -20.74 -3.56
CA ARG A 404 6.36 -20.42 -4.99
C ARG A 404 5.33 -21.20 -5.81
N GLY A 405 5.03 -22.40 -5.27
CA GLY A 405 4.08 -23.22 -6.03
C GLY A 405 4.69 -23.76 -7.32
N ASP A 406 3.87 -24.25 -8.21
CA ASP A 406 4.45 -24.93 -9.40
C ASP A 406 4.02 -24.22 -10.69
N GLY A 407 3.28 -23.05 -10.47
CA GLY A 407 2.99 -22.19 -11.64
C GLY A 407 1.70 -22.61 -12.35
N THR A 408 0.99 -23.57 -11.80
CA THR A 408 -0.21 -24.05 -12.52
C THR A 408 -1.40 -24.05 -11.53
N GLY A 409 -2.63 -24.17 -12.11
CA GLY A 409 -3.84 -24.36 -11.27
C GLY A 409 -4.41 -23.00 -10.82
N GLN A 410 -5.72 -23.10 -10.66
CA GLN A 410 -6.42 -21.92 -10.11
C GLN A 410 -6.19 -21.80 -8.60
N ARG A 411 -5.88 -20.45 -8.25
CA ARG A 411 -5.56 -20.26 -6.82
C ARG A 411 -6.85 -20.24 -6.00
N GLN A 412 -6.55 -20.93 -4.76
CA GLN A 412 -7.71 -20.95 -3.84
C GLN A 412 -7.47 -20.01 -2.64
N GLU A 413 -8.61 -19.79 -1.92
CA GLU A 413 -8.59 -18.79 -0.83
C GLU A 413 -7.59 -19.18 0.27
N TRP A 414 -7.29 -20.45 0.41
CA TRP A 414 -6.40 -20.85 1.54
C TRP A 414 -4.95 -20.96 1.07
N ASP A 415 -4.76 -20.80 -0.27
CA ASP A 415 -3.36 -20.90 -0.78
C ASP A 415 -2.50 -19.73 -0.29
N ARG A 416 -1.13 -20.08 -0.05
CA ARG A 416 -0.11 -19.02 0.23
C ARG A 416 0.93 -19.00 -0.87
N ILE A 417 0.43 -19.18 -2.11
CA ILE A 417 1.36 -19.29 -3.25
C ILE A 417 1.49 -17.91 -3.92
N TYR A 418 2.81 -17.59 -4.19
CA TYR A 418 3.13 -16.32 -4.88
C TYR A 418 3.72 -16.63 -6.26
N ASP A 419 3.01 -16.04 -7.24
CA ASP A 419 3.52 -16.21 -8.61
C ASP A 419 3.14 -15.00 -9.46
N TYR A 420 3.77 -14.97 -10.76
CA TYR A 420 3.61 -13.75 -11.55
C TYR A 420 2.62 -13.99 -12.70
N ASP A 421 1.88 -12.92 -12.98
CA ASP A 421 1.09 -12.91 -14.23
C ASP A 421 0.97 -11.47 -14.76
N VAL A 422 0.60 -11.36 -16.02
CA VAL A 422 0.37 -10.03 -16.62
C VAL A 422 -1.04 -9.53 -16.26
N TYR A 423 -1.24 -8.23 -16.57
CA TYR A 423 -2.61 -7.72 -16.29
C TYR A 423 -3.55 -8.07 -17.45
N ASN A 424 -4.01 -9.30 -17.48
CA ASN A 424 -5.02 -9.73 -18.47
C ASN A 424 -6.33 -10.08 -17.75
N ASP A 425 -6.49 -9.42 -16.57
CA ASP A 425 -7.69 -9.74 -15.76
C ASP A 425 -8.54 -8.50 -15.56
N LEU A 426 -8.32 -7.43 -16.33
CA LEU A 426 -9.12 -6.21 -16.17
C LEU A 426 -10.39 -6.29 -17.03
N GLY A 427 -10.41 -7.40 -17.84
CA GLY A 427 -11.63 -7.66 -18.62
C GLY A 427 -11.69 -6.84 -19.91
N PHE A 428 -12.85 -7.19 -20.66
CA PHE A 428 -13.13 -6.42 -21.88
C PHE A 428 -14.65 -6.32 -22.07
N LEU A 429 -15.05 -5.25 -22.74
CA LEU A 429 -16.49 -5.11 -23.05
C LEU A 429 -16.78 -5.53 -24.50
N ASP A 430 -18.13 -5.92 -24.64
CA ASP A 430 -18.50 -6.34 -26.01
C ASP A 430 -18.39 -5.17 -26.99
N SER A 431 -18.49 -4.00 -26.47
CA SER A 431 -18.41 -2.80 -27.36
C SER A 431 -16.96 -2.44 -27.68
N ASP A 432 -16.04 -3.24 -27.12
CA ASP A 432 -14.62 -2.85 -27.25
C ASP A 432 -14.14 -3.05 -28.69
N ILE A 433 -13.33 -2.05 -29.13
CA ILE A 433 -12.61 -2.27 -30.42
C ILE A 433 -11.21 -2.83 -30.13
N GLN A 434 -10.47 -3.19 -31.23
CA GLN A 434 -9.23 -3.99 -31.11
C GLN A 434 -8.21 -3.29 -30.19
N GLN A 435 -8.25 -2.02 -30.03
CA GLN A 435 -7.20 -1.32 -29.24
C GLN A 435 -7.69 -1.05 -27.82
N ASP A 436 -8.97 -1.46 -27.63
CA ASP A 436 -9.59 -1.15 -26.32
C ASP A 436 -9.26 -2.28 -25.33
N HIS A 437 -8.51 -1.99 -24.17
CA HIS A 437 -8.17 -2.87 -23.04
C HIS A 437 -7.05 -3.85 -23.41
N PRO A 438 -5.92 -3.31 -23.78
CA PRO A 438 -4.77 -4.20 -24.08
C PRO A 438 -4.27 -4.91 -22.81
N ILE A 439 -3.76 -6.12 -23.13
CA ILE A 439 -3.08 -6.76 -21.99
C ILE A 439 -1.84 -5.94 -21.60
N LEU A 440 -1.79 -5.62 -20.27
CA LEU A 440 -0.60 -4.86 -19.80
C LEU A 440 0.45 -5.82 -19.24
N GLY A 441 1.64 -5.73 -19.78
CA GLY A 441 2.71 -6.69 -19.40
C GLY A 441 3.17 -7.46 -20.64
N GLY A 442 4.23 -6.95 -21.31
CA GLY A 442 4.75 -7.46 -22.60
C GLY A 442 5.49 -6.34 -23.35
N PRO A 443 5.99 -6.53 -24.42
CA PRO A 443 6.88 -5.58 -25.12
C PRO A 443 6.10 -4.37 -25.65
N HIS A 444 4.74 -4.65 -25.93
CA HIS A 444 4.03 -3.50 -26.55
C HIS A 444 3.48 -2.57 -25.47
N TYR A 445 3.06 -3.19 -24.29
CA TYR A 445 2.59 -2.38 -23.15
C TYR A 445 3.28 -2.86 -21.87
N PRO A 446 4.66 -2.37 -21.76
CA PRO A 446 5.41 -2.86 -20.59
C PRO A 446 4.74 -2.45 -19.26
N TYR A 447 4.67 -3.40 -18.36
CA TYR A 447 4.05 -3.16 -17.05
C TYR A 447 4.58 -4.19 -16.04
N PRO A 448 4.64 -3.71 -14.69
CA PRO A 448 5.04 -4.73 -13.71
C PRO A 448 4.04 -5.91 -13.67
N ARG A 449 4.67 -7.05 -13.18
CA ARG A 449 3.76 -8.21 -13.12
C ARG A 449 2.89 -8.13 -11.87
N ARG A 450 1.71 -8.80 -11.93
CA ARG A 450 0.83 -8.93 -10.74
C ARG A 450 0.84 -10.37 -10.24
N VAL A 451 0.12 -10.51 -9.03
CA VAL A 451 0.06 -11.89 -8.47
C VAL A 451 -0.88 -12.75 -9.32
N ARG A 452 -0.38 -13.93 -9.64
CA ARG A 452 -1.13 -14.85 -10.52
C ARG A 452 -2.34 -15.42 -9.78
N THR A 453 -3.52 -15.50 -10.51
CA THR A 453 -4.73 -16.06 -9.87
C THR A 453 -5.07 -17.40 -10.52
N GLY A 454 -4.69 -17.54 -11.78
CA GLY A 454 -4.83 -18.83 -12.50
C GLY A 454 -6.28 -19.10 -12.90
N ARG A 455 -7.16 -18.02 -12.98
CA ARG A 455 -8.55 -18.25 -13.42
C ARG A 455 -8.60 -18.56 -14.91
N LYS A 456 -9.83 -19.11 -15.18
CA LYS A 456 -9.99 -19.56 -16.58
C LYS A 456 -9.87 -18.38 -17.56
N LEU A 457 -9.23 -18.72 -18.72
CA LEU A 457 -9.04 -17.64 -19.72
C LEU A 457 -10.21 -17.64 -20.72
N ILE A 458 -10.54 -16.39 -21.02
CA ILE A 458 -11.58 -16.21 -22.06
C ILE A 458 -10.98 -15.47 -23.26
N HIS A 459 -11.53 -15.96 -24.42
CA HIS A 459 -10.97 -15.41 -25.66
C HIS A 459 -11.80 -14.21 -26.14
N ASN A 460 -11.02 -13.17 -26.49
CA ASN A 460 -11.69 -12.02 -27.14
C ASN A 460 -11.58 -12.11 -28.67
N PRO A 461 -12.74 -12.25 -29.30
CA PRO A 461 -12.70 -12.48 -30.76
C PRO A 461 -12.27 -11.22 -31.52
N LYS A 462 -12.33 -10.11 -30.96
CA LYS A 462 -12.03 -8.87 -31.69
C LYS A 462 -10.52 -8.60 -31.75
N ASN A 463 -9.89 -8.88 -30.70
CA ASN A 463 -8.44 -8.58 -30.82
C ASN A 463 -7.61 -9.85 -30.65
N GLY A 464 -8.31 -11.01 -30.45
CA GLY A 464 -7.62 -12.32 -30.47
C GLY A 464 -6.86 -12.60 -29.17
N SER A 465 -6.99 -11.79 -28.10
CA SER A 465 -6.21 -11.97 -26.86
C SER A 465 -7.03 -12.79 -25.86
N GLU A 466 -6.24 -13.35 -24.85
CA GLU A 466 -6.89 -14.17 -23.81
C GLU A 466 -6.93 -13.42 -22.48
N TYR A 467 -8.18 -13.39 -21.94
CA TYR A 467 -8.35 -12.66 -20.67
C TYR A 467 -8.84 -13.64 -19.60
N GLU A 468 -8.44 -13.16 -18.37
CA GLU A 468 -8.94 -13.99 -17.25
C GLU A 468 -10.39 -13.60 -16.93
N GLU A 469 -11.10 -14.66 -16.62
CA GLU A 469 -12.51 -14.38 -16.28
C GLU A 469 -12.59 -13.58 -14.99
N GLN A 470 -13.78 -12.79 -14.96
CA GLN A 470 -13.93 -11.99 -13.73
C GLN A 470 -14.38 -12.89 -12.55
N GLY A 471 -13.75 -12.74 -11.50
CA GLY A 471 -14.11 -13.54 -10.29
C GLY A 471 -13.41 -12.96 -9.06
N GLN A 472 -13.47 -13.80 -8.01
CA GLN A 472 -12.85 -13.28 -6.76
C GLN A 472 -11.34 -13.11 -6.94
N ASN A 473 -10.96 -11.87 -6.53
CA ASN A 473 -9.52 -11.56 -6.71
C ASN A 473 -8.69 -12.24 -5.62
N TYR A 474 -7.99 -13.36 -6.03
CA TYR A 474 -7.10 -14.08 -5.10
C TYR A 474 -5.89 -13.22 -4.70
N VAL A 475 -5.58 -13.21 -3.42
CA VAL A 475 -4.24 -12.81 -2.89
C VAL A 475 -3.80 -13.88 -1.88
N PRO A 476 -2.47 -14.08 -1.87
CA PRO A 476 -2.06 -15.09 -0.87
C PRO A 476 -2.68 -14.80 0.50
N ARG A 477 -3.05 -15.84 1.19
CA ARG A 477 -3.93 -15.77 2.37
C ARG A 477 -3.35 -14.83 3.44
N ASP A 478 -2.07 -14.80 3.55
CA ASP A 478 -1.50 -13.96 4.62
C ASP A 478 -1.49 -12.49 4.22
N GLU A 479 -1.80 -12.23 2.85
CA GLU A 479 -1.81 -10.82 2.37
C GLU A 479 -3.23 -10.24 2.44
N LYS A 480 -4.18 -11.22 2.71
CA LYS A 480 -5.56 -10.70 2.80
C LYS A 480 -5.72 -9.83 4.05
N PHE A 481 -6.44 -8.78 3.83
CA PHE A 481 -6.59 -7.84 4.97
C PHE A 481 -7.07 -8.57 6.22
N SER A 482 -6.55 -8.00 7.33
CA SER A 482 -7.12 -8.51 8.60
C SER A 482 -8.62 -8.22 8.70
N HIS A 483 -9.26 -8.90 9.61
CA HIS A 483 -10.72 -8.71 9.77
C HIS A 483 -11.05 -7.26 10.13
N VAL A 484 -10.24 -6.59 10.93
CA VAL A 484 -10.49 -5.18 11.32
C VAL A 484 -10.43 -4.28 10.08
N LYS A 485 -9.46 -4.59 9.22
CA LYS A 485 -9.33 -3.75 8.01
C LYS A 485 -10.47 -4.04 7.02
N THR A 486 -10.82 -5.32 6.92
CA THR A 486 -11.90 -5.67 5.99
C THR A 486 -13.23 -5.09 6.49
N SER A 487 -13.51 -5.31 7.84
CA SER A 487 -14.75 -4.74 8.41
C SER A 487 -14.76 -3.21 8.30
N GLY A 488 -13.59 -2.62 8.66
CA GLY A 488 -13.51 -1.16 8.48
C GLY A 488 -13.91 -0.73 7.06
N PHE A 489 -13.43 -1.50 6.08
CA PHE A 489 -13.68 -1.10 4.67
C PHE A 489 -15.11 -1.46 4.25
N LEU A 490 -15.67 -2.58 4.75
CA LEU A 490 -17.04 -3.01 4.39
C LEU A 490 -18.07 -2.07 5.04
N GLU A 491 -17.95 -1.85 6.40
CA GLU A 491 -18.85 -0.88 7.06
C GLU A 491 -18.86 0.47 6.32
N PHE A 492 -17.74 0.75 5.87
CA PHE A 492 -17.70 2.06 5.18
C PHE A 492 -18.31 1.95 3.77
N GLY A 493 -17.92 0.84 3.04
CA GLY A 493 -18.52 0.57 1.72
C GLY A 493 -20.06 0.57 1.79
N LYS A 494 -20.65 0.10 2.99
CA LYS A 494 -22.11 0.11 3.18
C LYS A 494 -22.63 1.54 3.37
N LYS A 495 -21.74 2.46 3.95
CA LYS A 495 -22.13 3.86 4.22
C LYS A 495 -21.94 4.73 2.97
N THR A 496 -20.98 4.30 1.98
CA THR A 496 -20.54 5.21 0.89
C THR A 496 -20.77 4.53 -0.46
N LEU A 497 -21.84 3.45 -0.49
CA LEU A 497 -22.26 2.77 -1.74
C LEU A 497 -21.05 2.21 -2.49
N ALA A 498 -19.68 2.08 -2.02
CA ALA A 498 -18.42 1.71 -2.73
C ALA A 498 -18.21 0.19 -2.70
N ALA A 499 -19.04 -0.57 -1.82
CA ALA A 499 -18.82 -2.03 -1.80
C ALA A 499 -20.04 -2.74 -2.39
N GLY A 500 -20.94 -1.90 -3.17
CA GLY A 500 -22.14 -2.60 -3.69
C GLY A 500 -23.05 -1.61 -4.42
N VAL A 501 -22.59 -0.53 -5.04
CA VAL A 501 -23.68 0.15 -5.79
C VAL A 501 -24.24 -0.82 -6.82
N GLU A 502 -25.14 -1.69 -6.45
CA GLU A 502 -25.94 -2.50 -7.38
C GLU A 502 -26.24 -1.75 -8.68
N PRO A 503 -25.57 -1.96 -9.75
CA PRO A 503 -25.84 -1.45 -11.10
C PRO A 503 -27.33 -1.11 -11.29
N LEU A 504 -28.17 -1.66 -10.49
CA LEU A 504 -29.62 -1.40 -10.58
C LEU A 504 -29.99 -0.12 -9.82
N LEU A 505 -29.40 0.20 -8.71
CA LEU A 505 -29.70 1.45 -7.96
C LEU A 505 -29.10 2.67 -8.67
N VAL A 506 -28.03 2.39 -9.29
CA VAL A 506 -27.30 3.43 -10.06
C VAL A 506 -28.01 3.66 -11.40
N SER A 507 -28.51 2.61 -11.99
CA SER A 507 -29.30 2.74 -13.23
C SER A 507 -30.64 3.44 -12.96
N LEU A 508 -31.24 3.22 -11.82
CA LEU A 508 -32.51 3.88 -11.46
C LEU A 508 -32.27 5.35 -11.10
N TYR A 509 -31.18 5.64 -10.43
CA TYR A 509 -30.83 7.06 -10.18
C TYR A 509 -30.57 7.80 -11.48
N LEU A 510 -29.83 7.18 -12.47
CA LEU A 510 -29.52 7.88 -13.74
C LEU A 510 -30.79 8.02 -14.58
N LYS A 511 -31.80 7.06 -14.37
CA LYS A 511 -33.06 7.21 -15.12
C LYS A 511 -33.91 8.33 -14.54
N LEU A 512 -33.64 8.62 -13.26
CA LEU A 512 -34.58 9.57 -12.60
C LEU A 512 -33.91 10.93 -12.44
N THR A 513 -32.46 10.96 -12.68
CA THR A 513 -31.77 12.25 -12.52
C THR A 513 -30.74 12.41 -13.64
N SER A 514 -30.50 13.81 -14.08
CA SER A 514 -29.47 14.09 -15.10
C SER A 514 -28.06 13.72 -14.60
N ASN A 515 -27.30 13.11 -15.57
CA ASN A 515 -25.91 12.73 -15.19
C ASN A 515 -24.99 13.96 -15.20
N GLU A 516 -25.63 15.18 -15.20
CA GLU A 516 -24.80 16.40 -15.20
C GLU A 516 -25.13 17.23 -13.95
N PHE A 517 -23.96 17.84 -13.46
CA PHE A 517 -24.26 18.83 -12.42
C PHE A 517 -24.77 20.13 -13.05
N ASN A 518 -25.76 20.74 -12.34
CA ASN A 518 -26.33 21.98 -12.92
C ASN A 518 -25.65 23.23 -12.38
N SER A 519 -24.93 23.05 -11.22
CA SER A 519 -24.22 24.23 -10.66
C SER A 519 -23.20 23.75 -9.61
N PHE A 520 -22.25 24.69 -9.30
CA PHE A 520 -21.30 24.36 -8.21
C PHE A 520 -22.03 24.12 -6.91
N GLU A 521 -23.19 24.76 -6.73
CA GLU A 521 -23.96 24.57 -5.47
C GLU A 521 -24.46 23.12 -5.36
N GLU A 522 -24.83 22.64 -6.53
CA GLU A 522 -25.26 21.22 -6.49
C GLU A 522 -24.13 20.29 -6.06
N VAL A 523 -22.94 20.57 -6.46
CA VAL A 523 -21.80 19.75 -5.99
C VAL A 523 -21.59 19.94 -4.48
N GLN A 524 -21.84 21.18 -4.02
CA GLN A 524 -21.62 21.47 -2.59
C GLN A 524 -22.68 20.76 -1.72
N LYS A 525 -23.83 20.58 -2.21
CA LYS A 525 -24.93 19.97 -1.44
C LYS A 525 -24.62 18.49 -1.12
N MET A 526 -23.61 18.00 -1.88
CA MET A 526 -23.28 16.58 -1.58
C MET A 526 -22.64 16.45 -0.20
N TYR A 527 -22.23 17.64 0.33
CA TYR A 527 -21.48 17.56 1.60
C TYR A 527 -22.27 18.23 2.72
N GLU A 528 -23.30 19.14 2.53
CA GLU A 528 -23.98 19.97 3.55
C GLU A 528 -25.41 19.48 3.73
N GLY A 529 -25.94 18.62 2.87
CA GLY A 529 -27.39 18.32 2.93
C GLY A 529 -27.68 16.97 2.29
N GLY A 530 -26.58 16.37 1.61
CA GLY A 530 -26.63 15.01 1.06
C GLY A 530 -27.53 14.90 -0.18
N ILE A 531 -27.36 13.84 -1.00
CA ILE A 531 -28.12 13.61 -2.24
C ILE A 531 -29.20 12.57 -1.96
N THR A 532 -30.44 12.99 -2.30
CA THR A 532 -31.54 12.02 -2.09
C THR A 532 -31.54 10.96 -3.20
N LEU A 533 -31.50 9.73 -2.75
CA LEU A 533 -31.51 8.65 -3.75
C LEU A 533 -32.94 8.09 -3.86
N PRO A 534 -33.36 7.75 -5.12
CA PRO A 534 -34.72 7.32 -5.46
C PRO A 534 -35.07 5.97 -4.82
N VAL A 535 -34.11 5.24 -4.06
CA VAL A 535 -34.53 4.01 -3.35
C VAL A 535 -33.70 3.88 -2.07
N SER A 536 -34.32 3.17 -0.99
CA SER A 536 -33.75 2.91 0.37
C SER A 536 -32.61 1.88 0.30
N VAL A 537 -31.29 2.30 0.65
CA VAL A 537 -30.08 1.45 0.61
C VAL A 537 -29.87 0.82 1.99
N THR A 538 -30.79 1.28 3.07
CA THR A 538 -30.45 0.77 4.41
C THR A 538 -31.70 0.17 5.06
N GLY A 539 -32.69 -0.50 4.21
CA GLY A 539 -33.88 -1.16 4.78
C GLY A 539 -35.09 -0.22 4.81
N PRO A 540 -36.36 -0.77 4.90
CA PRO A 540 -37.62 -0.02 4.76
C PRO A 540 -37.80 0.98 5.92
N GLY A 541 -37.76 2.45 5.62
CA GLY A 541 -38.33 3.51 6.49
C GLY A 541 -37.27 4.53 6.90
N THR A 542 -35.99 4.72 6.28
CA THR A 542 -35.07 5.84 6.59
C THR A 542 -34.79 6.64 5.31
N GLN A 543 -35.34 7.91 5.18
CA GLN A 543 -34.90 8.85 4.13
C GLN A 543 -33.43 8.65 3.78
N ASN A 544 -33.07 8.35 2.42
CA ASN A 544 -31.86 7.83 1.73
C ASN A 544 -30.96 8.99 1.28
N VAL A 545 -30.46 9.71 2.27
CA VAL A 545 -29.57 10.83 1.89
C VAL A 545 -28.12 10.33 1.95
N LEU A 546 -27.51 10.24 0.67
CA LEU A 546 -26.06 10.01 0.62
C LEU A 546 -25.28 11.32 0.86
N GLN A 547 -24.58 11.24 1.98
CA GLN A 547 -23.84 12.47 2.33
C GLN A 547 -22.36 12.13 2.53
N PHE A 548 -21.50 12.91 1.80
CA PHE A 548 -20.04 12.71 1.96
C PHE A 548 -19.50 13.71 3.00
N PRO A 549 -18.47 13.24 3.72
CA PRO A 549 -17.81 14.21 4.60
C PRO A 549 -17.16 15.34 3.79
N PRO A 550 -17.31 16.58 4.37
CA PRO A 550 -16.68 17.69 3.64
C PRO A 550 -15.16 17.50 3.50
N PRO A 551 -14.68 17.57 2.21
CA PRO A 551 -13.23 17.44 2.01
C PRO A 551 -12.47 18.59 2.67
N ARG A 552 -11.18 18.29 3.01
CA ARG A 552 -10.39 19.30 3.77
C ARG A 552 -10.12 20.54 2.92
N VAL A 553 -10.02 20.41 1.61
CA VAL A 553 -9.63 21.55 0.75
C VAL A 553 -10.73 22.63 0.80
N ILE A 554 -11.98 22.28 1.24
CA ILE A 554 -13.03 23.33 1.20
C ILE A 554 -13.53 23.57 2.63
N GLN A 555 -12.86 23.07 3.58
CA GLN A 555 -13.38 23.19 4.97
C GLN A 555 -13.21 24.63 5.49
N GLU A 556 -12.10 25.18 5.09
CA GLU A 556 -11.87 26.55 5.62
C GLU A 556 -12.35 27.60 4.62
N SER A 557 -12.11 27.27 3.38
CA SER A 557 -12.59 28.19 2.32
C SER A 557 -13.27 27.37 1.21
N LYS A 558 -14.49 27.84 0.79
CA LYS A 558 -15.24 27.07 -0.25
C LYS A 558 -14.81 27.49 -1.65
N PHE A 559 -13.88 28.50 -1.71
CA PHE A 559 -13.63 29.00 -3.07
C PHE A 559 -12.12 29.04 -3.35
N ALA A 560 -11.28 28.73 -2.33
CA ALA A 560 -9.83 28.91 -2.49
C ALA A 560 -9.29 27.97 -3.59
N TRP A 561 -9.98 26.85 -3.77
CA TRP A 561 -9.50 25.87 -4.76
C TRP A 561 -9.47 26.50 -6.17
N MET A 562 -10.15 27.61 -6.38
CA MET A 562 -10.23 28.21 -7.74
C MET A 562 -9.08 29.19 -7.96
N THR A 563 -8.33 29.45 -6.97
CA THR A 563 -7.29 30.47 -7.15
C THR A 563 -6.06 29.85 -7.82
N ASP A 564 -5.31 30.71 -8.60
CA ASP A 564 -4.03 30.25 -9.22
C ASP A 564 -3.04 29.81 -8.14
N GLU A 565 -3.17 30.55 -7.00
CA GLU A 565 -2.23 30.21 -5.90
C GLU A 565 -2.45 28.76 -5.43
N GLU A 566 -3.70 28.34 -5.21
CA GLU A 566 -3.94 26.97 -4.70
C GLU A 566 -3.72 25.93 -5.81
N PHE A 567 -4.05 26.33 -7.07
CA PHE A 567 -3.75 25.41 -8.19
C PHE A 567 -2.26 25.09 -8.27
N THR A 568 -1.38 26.06 -8.17
CA THR A 568 0.08 25.82 -8.33
C THR A 568 0.64 25.21 -7.04
N ARG A 569 0.07 25.65 -5.88
CA ARG A 569 0.61 25.12 -4.61
C ARG A 569 0.40 23.59 -4.53
N GLU A 570 -0.77 23.11 -5.00
CA GLU A 570 -1.05 21.67 -4.89
C GLU A 570 -0.07 20.85 -5.75
N MET A 571 0.63 21.48 -6.73
CA MET A 571 1.67 20.74 -7.49
C MET A 571 2.85 20.37 -6.61
N ILE A 572 2.98 21.12 -5.50
CA ILE A 572 4.17 20.79 -4.67
C ILE A 572 3.71 20.39 -3.27
N ALA A 573 2.39 20.45 -2.96
CA ALA A 573 1.99 20.09 -1.59
C ALA A 573 0.58 19.47 -1.61
N GLY A 574 0.18 19.10 -2.90
CA GLY A 574 -1.19 18.55 -3.01
C GLY A 574 -1.14 17.01 -3.10
N VAL A 575 -2.10 16.41 -3.76
CA VAL A 575 -2.27 14.94 -3.77
C VAL A 575 -1.15 14.30 -4.61
N ASN A 576 -0.66 15.08 -5.60
CA ASN A 576 0.42 14.54 -6.45
C ASN A 576 1.54 15.58 -6.61
N PRO A 577 2.32 15.64 -5.56
CA PRO A 577 3.30 16.74 -5.54
C PRO A 577 4.64 16.33 -6.15
N CYS A 578 4.69 15.30 -6.96
CA CYS A 578 6.03 14.80 -7.37
C CYS A 578 6.10 14.72 -8.89
N VAL A 579 5.42 15.67 -9.60
CA VAL A 579 5.45 15.53 -11.08
C VAL A 579 6.08 16.81 -11.67
N ILE A 580 5.92 17.89 -10.90
CA ILE A 580 6.38 19.16 -11.49
C ILE A 580 7.87 19.06 -11.88
N ARG A 581 8.22 19.72 -13.08
CA ARG A 581 9.64 19.70 -13.53
C ARG A 581 10.03 21.11 -14.00
N LEU A 582 11.37 21.21 -14.00
CA LEU A 582 11.88 22.50 -14.53
C LEU A 582 11.75 22.52 -16.06
N LEU A 583 11.15 23.64 -16.46
CA LEU A 583 11.08 23.78 -17.93
C LEU A 583 12.44 24.23 -18.49
N LYS A 584 13.03 23.29 -19.42
CA LYS A 584 14.35 23.63 -20.03
C LYS A 584 14.15 24.21 -21.45
N ARG A 585 15.15 24.97 -21.87
CA ARG A 585 15.06 25.63 -23.19
C ARG A 585 14.76 24.61 -24.31
N GLU A 586 15.27 23.48 -24.19
CA GLU A 586 15.06 22.46 -25.25
C GLU A 586 13.60 22.00 -25.29
N ASP A 587 12.94 22.13 -24.13
CA ASP A 587 11.51 21.71 -24.10
C ASP A 587 10.64 22.69 -24.91
N LEU A 588 11.11 23.89 -25.21
CA LEU A 588 10.34 24.91 -25.95
C LEU A 588 10.71 24.89 -27.44
N ALA A 589 11.80 24.02 -27.76
CA ALA A 589 12.23 23.97 -29.18
C ALA A 589 11.38 22.94 -29.93
N PRO A 590 11.00 23.20 -31.24
CA PRO A 590 10.23 22.25 -32.05
C PRO A 590 10.89 20.86 -32.11
N ARG A 591 10.22 19.81 -31.47
CA ARG A 591 10.80 18.46 -31.39
C ARG A 591 11.09 17.91 -32.79
N SER A 592 12.52 17.66 -33.24
CA SER A 592 12.98 16.94 -34.45
C SER A 592 12.46 15.49 -34.44
N ASN A 593 11.50 15.09 -35.29
CA ASN A 593 10.94 14.00 -36.12
C ASN A 593 11.28 12.63 -35.55
N GLN A 594 11.20 12.39 -34.17
CA GLN A 594 11.35 10.92 -33.97
C GLN A 594 10.36 10.46 -32.89
N ASP A 595 9.08 11.14 -32.72
CA ASP A 595 8.12 10.43 -31.82
C ASP A 595 6.70 10.71 -32.31
N CYS A 596 6.15 9.98 -33.21
CA CYS A 596 4.91 9.73 -33.97
C CYS A 596 3.69 9.87 -33.05
N HIS A 597 3.50 11.06 -32.13
CA HIS A 597 2.04 11.29 -31.91
C HIS A 597 1.84 12.66 -31.27
N SER A 598 2.69 13.68 -31.55
CA SER A 598 2.16 15.07 -31.39
C SER A 598 3.21 16.06 -31.89
N ASN A 599 3.46 16.07 -33.15
CA ASN A 599 4.17 17.07 -33.97
C ASN A 599 3.62 18.48 -33.75
N GLN A 600 3.14 18.81 -32.46
CA GLN A 600 2.69 20.22 -32.60
C GLN A 600 3.57 21.14 -31.76
N ALA A 601 4.42 21.91 -32.49
CA ALA A 601 5.14 23.01 -31.81
C ALA A 601 4.21 23.75 -30.83
N SER A 602 4.72 23.85 -29.55
CA SER A 602 3.96 24.66 -28.56
C SER A 602 3.52 26.00 -29.16
N THR A 603 2.25 26.33 -29.06
CA THR A 603 1.78 27.65 -29.54
C THR A 603 2.03 28.74 -28.49
N ILE A 604 2.60 28.35 -27.29
CA ILE A 604 2.91 29.32 -26.23
C ILE A 604 4.21 30.05 -26.58
N THR A 605 4.08 31.44 -26.64
CA THR A 605 5.29 32.22 -27.03
C THR A 605 5.90 32.87 -25.78
N LYS A 606 7.21 33.16 -25.86
CA LYS A 606 7.93 33.87 -24.78
C LYS A 606 7.25 35.18 -24.40
N GLU A 607 6.78 35.85 -25.39
CA GLU A 607 6.18 37.18 -25.14
C GLU A 607 4.91 37.05 -24.30
N GLN A 608 4.22 35.87 -24.59
CA GLN A 608 2.97 35.66 -23.81
C GLN A 608 3.29 35.36 -22.34
N LEU A 609 4.41 34.73 -22.04
CA LEU A 609 4.76 34.36 -20.66
C LEU A 609 5.32 35.55 -19.89
N GLU A 610 6.08 36.34 -20.58
CA GLU A 610 6.83 37.41 -19.87
C GLU A 610 5.89 38.53 -19.41
N ILE A 611 4.55 38.46 -19.93
CA ILE A 611 3.58 39.49 -19.50
C ILE A 611 3.26 39.30 -18.01
N ASN A 612 3.38 38.08 -17.56
CA ASN A 612 2.93 37.82 -16.17
C ASN A 612 4.10 37.30 -15.33
N MET A 613 5.38 37.64 -15.67
CA MET A 613 6.52 37.06 -14.92
C MET A 613 7.14 38.14 -14.03
N GLY A 614 6.40 39.27 -13.82
CA GLY A 614 6.86 40.24 -12.80
C GLY A 614 8.20 40.89 -13.19
N GLY A 615 8.41 41.09 -14.60
CA GLY A 615 9.57 41.87 -15.08
C GLY A 615 10.79 40.98 -15.35
N ILE A 616 10.66 39.58 -15.09
CA ILE A 616 11.77 38.64 -15.38
C ILE A 616 11.56 38.05 -16.79
N THR A 617 12.67 38.06 -17.52
CA THR A 617 12.54 37.54 -18.89
C THR A 617 12.74 36.01 -18.91
N VAL A 618 12.13 35.37 -19.88
CA VAL A 618 12.29 33.91 -20.04
C VAL A 618 13.78 33.54 -20.11
N ASP A 619 14.62 34.40 -20.66
CA ASP A 619 16.07 34.08 -20.77
C ASP A 619 16.74 34.16 -19.40
N GLU A 620 16.27 35.04 -18.57
CA GLU A 620 16.89 35.21 -17.23
C GLU A 620 16.55 34.00 -16.34
N VAL A 621 15.51 33.32 -16.62
CA VAL A 621 15.10 32.22 -15.72
C VAL A 621 15.59 30.89 -16.32
N THR A 622 15.92 30.81 -17.59
CA THR A 622 16.40 29.57 -18.24
C THR A 622 17.92 29.44 -18.10
N ILE A 623 18.75 30.52 -17.85
CA ILE A 623 20.22 30.53 -17.67
C ILE A 623 20.55 29.94 -16.28
N TYR A 624 19.63 29.86 -15.34
CA TYR A 624 19.93 29.32 -13.99
C TYR A 624 19.62 27.82 -13.94
N THR A 625 19.15 27.26 -15.06
CA THR A 625 18.73 25.84 -15.05
C THR A 625 19.67 25.02 -15.94
N ASP A 626 20.85 25.69 -16.65
CA ASP A 626 21.89 24.91 -17.35
C ASP A 626 23.06 24.62 -16.41
#